data_AF-A0A3N4JJN2-F1
#
_entry.id   AF-A0A3N4JJN2-F1
#
_cell.length_a   1.000
_cell.length_b   1.000
_cell.length_c   1.000
_cell.angle_alpha   90.00
_cell.angle_beta   90.00
_cell.angle_gamma   90.00
#
_symmetry.space_group_name_H-M   'P 1'
#
loop_
_entity.id
_entity.type
_entity.pdbx_description
1 polymer ?
#
loop_
_entity_poly.entity_id
_entity_poly.type
_entity_poly.pdbx_seq_one_letter_code
_entity_poly.pdbx_strand_id
1 'polypeptide(L)'
;MTAFIRIPVTDLPTPVDSQRIAVETLLSLGVNPLIDCDGPFGCPLTYAIQHLNADAMAEMMKAVRKFNHAIPAESPGAPTDLQWAISMGLLKLIQTPRSTKAIGAGELYADKLAGVLGVCITPEIIERFPFCNTGRLDLLGWACYYQDYEVLRTLESLFPNLAATFPKTFTVDAGRVSHLAVNSAATKVAEFLLPRLLLTLSEDEEAPWTKEILAEAVHHQPSLAAAVYGCFEGAGRAQFMLNESDQDGATALDVALEHGNLTLANFFIAEGATYGVKWLNPDFRSDGLCSTLAKVIGRPDVAEFRLELDPPPQSNSFYNGNDRLPHNGQSGSCHGPKGCHPPRHLQIPTHPLPHPPPALNPPLRRSQPLNTSTPNSPTLPHPNRAIPALQGRRY
;
A
#
# COMPACT_ATOMS: atom_id res chain seq x y z
N MET A 1 39.04 3.92 -6.01
CA MET A 1 37.68 4.48 -6.07
C MET A 1 36.99 4.17 -7.41
N THR A 2 37.42 4.75 -8.54
CA THR A 2 36.83 4.48 -9.87
C THR A 2 36.82 2.99 -10.26
N ALA A 3 37.87 2.24 -9.89
CA ALA A 3 37.91 0.78 -10.08
C ALA A 3 36.81 0.04 -9.30
N PHE A 4 36.46 0.51 -8.10
CA PHE A 4 35.50 -0.14 -7.20
C PHE A 4 34.04 0.09 -7.62
N ILE A 5 33.75 1.22 -8.28
CA ILE A 5 32.46 1.47 -8.96
C ILE A 5 32.37 0.66 -10.25
N ARG A 6 33.48 0.55 -11.01
CA ARG A 6 33.46 -0.14 -12.32
C ARG A 6 33.30 -1.64 -12.20
N ILE A 7 33.79 -2.29 -11.14
CA ILE A 7 33.67 -3.75 -10.98
C ILE A 7 32.20 -4.23 -10.97
N PRO A 8 31.27 -3.63 -10.20
CA PRO A 8 29.86 -4.02 -10.23
C PRO A 8 29.08 -3.48 -11.44
N VAL A 9 29.61 -2.49 -12.17
CA VAL A 9 28.88 -1.74 -13.22
C VAL A 9 29.32 -2.12 -14.64
N THR A 10 30.44 -2.83 -14.83
CA THR A 10 30.84 -3.18 -16.20
C THR A 10 29.88 -4.19 -16.80
N ASP A 11 29.16 -3.78 -17.85
CA ASP A 11 28.39 -4.65 -18.75
C ASP A 11 29.26 -5.70 -19.49
N LEU A 12 30.58 -5.62 -19.31
CA LEU A 12 31.49 -6.64 -19.80
C LEU A 12 31.22 -7.93 -19.03
N PRO A 13 31.01 -9.08 -19.72
CA PRO A 13 30.82 -10.38 -19.10
C PRO A 13 32.10 -10.79 -18.36
N THR A 14 32.25 -10.29 -17.15
CA THR A 14 33.28 -10.72 -16.21
C THR A 14 32.71 -11.94 -15.49
N PRO A 15 33.48 -13.04 -15.36
CA PRO A 15 33.05 -14.16 -14.54
C PRO A 15 32.66 -13.67 -13.14
N VAL A 16 31.55 -14.15 -12.59
CA VAL A 16 31.03 -13.74 -11.28
C VAL A 16 32.12 -13.83 -10.20
N ASP A 17 32.92 -14.91 -10.23
CA ASP A 17 34.05 -15.08 -9.31
C ASP A 17 35.11 -13.98 -9.43
N SER A 18 35.36 -13.47 -10.65
CA SER A 18 36.34 -12.39 -10.85
C SER A 18 35.87 -11.07 -10.24
N GLN A 19 34.58 -10.77 -10.32
CA GLN A 19 34.00 -9.58 -9.67
C GLN A 19 34.09 -9.72 -8.15
N ARG A 20 33.70 -10.88 -7.59
CA ARG A 20 33.81 -11.15 -6.15
C ARG A 20 35.24 -10.99 -5.65
N ILE A 21 36.21 -11.64 -6.30
CA ILE A 21 37.64 -11.56 -5.93
C ILE A 21 38.15 -10.10 -5.99
N ALA A 22 37.74 -9.34 -7.00
CA ALA A 22 38.15 -7.94 -7.11
C ALA A 22 37.56 -7.07 -5.99
N VAL A 23 36.28 -7.28 -5.63
CA VAL A 23 35.63 -6.62 -4.49
C VAL A 23 36.34 -6.99 -3.18
N GLU A 24 36.54 -8.27 -2.91
CA GLU A 24 37.25 -8.78 -1.72
C GLU A 24 38.66 -8.18 -1.60
N THR A 25 39.41 -8.16 -2.71
CA THR A 25 40.77 -7.59 -2.74
C THR A 25 40.75 -6.12 -2.36
N LEU A 26 39.85 -5.33 -2.95
CA LEU A 26 39.76 -3.90 -2.67
C LEU A 26 39.29 -3.62 -1.24
N LEU A 27 38.34 -4.40 -0.72
CA LEU A 27 37.91 -4.32 0.68
C LEU A 27 39.04 -4.69 1.64
N SER A 28 39.88 -5.67 1.29
CA SER A 28 41.06 -6.06 2.09
C SER A 28 42.12 -4.95 2.19
N LEU A 29 42.14 -4.04 1.20
CA LEU A 29 42.98 -2.85 1.20
C LEU A 29 42.37 -1.67 1.98
N GLY A 30 41.23 -1.87 2.66
CA GLY A 30 40.58 -0.86 3.50
C GLY A 30 39.72 0.15 2.71
N VAL A 31 39.34 -0.17 1.47
CA VAL A 31 38.43 0.68 0.70
C VAL A 31 37.06 0.71 1.36
N ASN A 32 36.57 1.91 1.69
CA ASN A 32 35.24 2.11 2.26
C ASN A 32 34.16 1.96 1.15
N PRO A 33 33.27 0.96 1.22
CA PRO A 33 32.21 0.77 0.21
C PRO A 33 31.06 1.78 0.33
N LEU A 34 31.06 2.60 1.37
CA LEU A 34 30.11 3.70 1.58
C LEU A 34 30.64 5.04 1.11
N ILE A 35 31.88 5.11 0.58
CA ILE A 35 32.43 6.37 0.10
C ILE A 35 31.51 6.97 -0.98
N ASP A 36 31.01 8.18 -0.72
CA ASP A 36 30.21 8.90 -1.70
C ASP A 36 31.08 9.24 -2.91
N CYS A 37 30.50 9.10 -4.09
CA CYS A 37 31.22 9.19 -5.35
C CYS A 37 30.72 10.38 -6.16
N ASP A 38 30.65 11.58 -5.53
CA ASP A 38 30.39 12.91 -6.11
C ASP A 38 29.39 12.95 -7.30
N GLY A 39 28.40 12.06 -7.29
CA GLY A 39 27.61 11.75 -8.48
C GLY A 39 26.21 11.29 -8.09
N PRO A 40 25.23 11.42 -9.01
CA PRO A 40 23.81 11.18 -8.70
C PRO A 40 23.47 9.72 -8.39
N PHE A 41 24.49 8.85 -8.39
CA PHE A 41 24.38 7.40 -8.40
C PHE A 41 24.78 6.74 -7.06
N GLY A 42 25.23 7.52 -6.08
CA GLY A 42 25.54 7.06 -4.73
C GLY A 42 26.88 6.34 -4.58
N CYS A 43 27.04 5.62 -3.47
CA CYS A 43 28.27 4.91 -3.13
C CYS A 43 28.34 3.52 -3.82
N PRO A 44 29.50 2.86 -3.83
CA PRO A 44 29.67 1.53 -4.43
C PRO A 44 28.65 0.47 -3.99
N LEU A 45 28.23 0.50 -2.72
CA LEU A 45 27.17 -0.37 -2.21
C LEU A 45 25.82 -0.12 -2.91
N THR A 46 25.44 1.14 -3.12
CA THR A 46 24.24 1.54 -3.86
C THR A 46 24.27 1.00 -5.29
N TYR A 47 25.43 1.04 -5.95
CA TYR A 47 25.59 0.46 -7.29
C TYR A 47 25.43 -1.06 -7.32
N ALA A 48 26.00 -1.78 -6.35
CA ALA A 48 25.85 -3.23 -6.24
C ALA A 48 24.37 -3.64 -6.12
N ILE A 49 23.57 -2.86 -5.38
CA ILE A 49 22.12 -3.05 -5.26
C ILE A 49 21.41 -2.83 -6.61
N GLN A 50 21.70 -1.71 -7.28
CA GLN A 50 21.07 -1.37 -8.56
C GLN A 50 21.33 -2.42 -9.65
N HIS A 51 22.50 -3.06 -9.63
CA HIS A 51 22.91 -4.08 -10.59
C HIS A 51 22.60 -5.51 -10.14
N LEU A 52 21.83 -5.66 -9.06
CA LEU A 52 21.43 -6.95 -8.51
C LEU A 52 22.60 -7.90 -8.20
N ASN A 53 23.73 -7.36 -7.72
CA ASN A 53 24.93 -8.12 -7.39
C ASN A 53 24.97 -8.47 -5.89
N ALA A 54 24.22 -9.51 -5.52
CA ALA A 54 24.09 -9.96 -4.13
C ALA A 54 25.43 -10.38 -3.50
N ASP A 55 26.32 -11.01 -4.27
CA ASP A 55 27.63 -11.46 -3.79
C ASP A 55 28.55 -10.29 -3.44
N ALA A 56 28.71 -9.33 -4.37
CA ALA A 56 29.50 -8.13 -4.11
C ALA A 56 28.94 -7.34 -2.94
N MET A 57 27.61 -7.24 -2.86
CA MET A 57 26.94 -6.57 -1.76
C MET A 57 27.20 -7.26 -0.41
N ALA A 58 27.11 -8.59 -0.35
CA ALA A 58 27.37 -9.34 0.87
C ALA A 58 28.80 -9.09 1.40
N GLU A 59 29.80 -9.06 0.52
CA GLU A 59 31.18 -8.74 0.89
C GLU A 59 31.33 -7.28 1.36
N MET A 60 30.71 -6.33 0.67
CA MET A 60 30.70 -4.92 1.09
C MET A 60 30.06 -4.74 2.48
N MET A 61 28.91 -5.38 2.72
CA MET A 61 28.22 -5.35 4.01
C MET A 61 29.08 -5.94 5.15
N LYS A 62 29.79 -7.06 4.89
CA LYS A 62 30.74 -7.65 5.85
C LYS A 62 31.87 -6.67 6.18
N ALA A 63 32.43 -6.00 5.16
CA ALA A 63 33.49 -5.02 5.36
C ALA A 63 33.02 -3.80 6.16
N VAL A 64 31.84 -3.24 5.86
CA VAL A 64 31.26 -2.12 6.64
C VAL A 64 31.20 -2.47 8.12
N ARG A 65 30.68 -3.66 8.46
CA ARG A 65 30.60 -4.13 9.85
C ARG A 65 31.97 -4.36 10.48
N LYS A 66 32.88 -5.03 9.75
CA LYS A 66 34.22 -5.40 10.25
C LYS A 66 35.07 -4.18 10.57
N PHE A 67 35.05 -3.17 9.69
CA PHE A 67 35.90 -2.00 9.81
C PHE A 67 35.18 -0.81 10.45
N ASN A 68 33.92 -0.99 10.86
CA ASN A 68 33.06 0.08 11.35
C ASN A 68 33.10 1.30 10.43
N HIS A 69 33.00 1.05 9.11
CA HIS A 69 33.00 2.13 8.13
C HIS A 69 31.77 2.99 8.38
N ALA A 70 31.99 4.20 8.90
CA ALA A 70 31.00 5.25 9.02
C ALA A 70 31.44 6.42 8.14
N ILE A 71 30.49 7.06 7.47
CA ILE A 71 30.59 8.48 7.13
C ILE A 71 30.16 9.21 8.42
N PRO A 72 30.73 10.37 8.77
CA PRO A 72 30.28 11.09 9.95
C PRO A 72 28.79 11.44 9.80
N ALA A 73 27.91 10.79 10.57
CA ALA A 73 26.50 11.15 10.61
C ALA A 73 26.40 12.59 11.12
N GLU A 74 25.89 13.50 10.28
CA GLU A 74 25.85 14.94 10.59
C GLU A 74 24.90 15.29 11.75
N SER A 75 24.03 14.36 12.19
CA SER A 75 23.10 14.59 13.30
C SER A 75 22.65 13.29 14.02
N PRO A 76 22.42 13.33 15.36
CA PRO A 76 21.83 12.22 16.10
C PRO A 76 20.42 11.91 15.59
N GLY A 77 20.19 10.67 15.13
CA GLY A 77 18.90 10.22 14.60
C GLY A 77 18.80 10.18 13.07
N ALA A 78 19.81 10.66 12.35
CA ALA A 78 19.93 10.38 10.92
C ALA A 78 20.11 8.86 10.69
N PRO A 79 19.62 8.32 9.56
CA PRO A 79 19.96 6.96 9.14
C PRO A 79 21.48 6.78 9.18
N THR A 80 21.96 5.60 9.58
CA THR A 80 23.39 5.31 9.36
C THR A 80 23.67 5.35 7.86
N ASP A 81 24.90 5.65 7.45
CA ASP A 81 25.22 5.76 6.01
C ASP A 81 25.00 4.44 5.30
N LEU A 82 25.14 3.33 6.02
CA LEU A 82 24.79 2.00 5.54
C LEU A 82 23.29 1.92 5.20
N GLN A 83 22.42 2.39 6.10
CA GLN A 83 20.98 2.41 5.86
C GLN A 83 20.64 3.32 4.69
N TRP A 84 21.20 4.52 4.66
CA TRP A 84 21.01 5.46 3.56
C TRP A 84 21.41 4.84 2.21
N ALA A 85 22.59 4.24 2.13
CA ALA A 85 23.09 3.59 0.93
C ALA A 85 22.18 2.45 0.45
N ILE A 86 21.67 1.62 1.38
CA ILE A 86 20.75 0.53 1.08
C ILE A 86 19.41 1.09 0.60
N SER A 87 18.85 2.05 1.32
CA SER A 87 17.59 2.71 0.97
C SER A 87 17.64 3.36 -0.41
N MET A 88 18.69 4.10 -0.70
CA MET A 88 18.88 4.72 -2.02
C MET A 88 19.09 3.68 -3.11
N GLY A 89 19.81 2.60 -2.82
CA GLY A 89 19.99 1.48 -3.75
C GLY A 89 18.66 0.82 -4.10
N LEU A 90 17.86 0.50 -3.09
CA LEU A 90 16.55 -0.14 -3.25
C LEU A 90 15.54 0.78 -3.93
N LEU A 91 15.51 2.07 -3.58
CA LEU A 91 14.65 3.05 -4.27
C LEU A 91 15.00 3.13 -5.75
N LYS A 92 16.30 3.21 -6.10
CA LYS A 92 16.74 3.24 -7.51
C LYS A 92 16.44 1.94 -8.24
N LEU A 93 16.60 0.81 -7.57
CA LEU A 93 16.23 -0.49 -8.12
C LEU A 93 14.72 -0.56 -8.43
N ILE A 94 13.87 -0.07 -7.53
CA ILE A 94 12.42 -0.01 -7.72
C ILE A 94 12.06 0.96 -8.86
N GLN A 95 12.69 2.15 -8.90
CA GLN A 95 12.51 3.17 -9.95
C GLN A 95 12.96 2.70 -11.34
N THR A 96 13.80 1.67 -11.42
CA THR A 96 14.35 1.20 -12.70
C THR A 96 13.20 0.66 -13.58
N PRO A 97 13.01 1.18 -14.80
CA PRO A 97 11.91 0.78 -15.67
C PRO A 97 11.86 -0.74 -15.89
N ARG A 98 10.64 -1.29 -15.89
CA ARG A 98 10.41 -2.73 -16.15
C ARG A 98 11.00 -3.20 -17.48
N SER A 99 11.01 -2.34 -18.50
CA SER A 99 11.62 -2.64 -19.80
C SER A 99 13.11 -2.94 -19.67
N THR A 100 13.83 -2.23 -18.79
CA THR A 100 15.25 -2.47 -18.50
C THR A 100 15.45 -3.77 -17.71
N LYS A 101 14.51 -4.10 -16.82
CA LYS A 101 14.51 -5.35 -16.03
C LYS A 101 14.25 -6.60 -16.90
N ALA A 102 13.46 -6.46 -17.97
CA ALA A 102 13.02 -7.56 -18.83
C ALA A 102 14.05 -8.05 -19.86
N ILE A 103 15.20 -7.38 -20.03
CA ILE A 103 16.20 -7.74 -21.06
C ILE A 103 16.98 -9.02 -20.70
N GLY A 104 16.91 -9.51 -19.46
CA GLY A 104 17.39 -10.83 -19.06
C GLY A 104 16.24 -11.69 -18.54
N ALA A 105 16.15 -12.95 -18.97
CA ALA A 105 15.11 -13.93 -18.62
C ALA A 105 14.51 -13.72 -17.22
N GLY A 106 13.18 -13.54 -17.12
CA GLY A 106 12.51 -13.08 -15.90
C GLY A 106 12.80 -13.89 -14.64
N GLU A 107 13.07 -15.19 -14.75
CA GLU A 107 13.49 -16.05 -13.63
C GLU A 107 14.84 -15.62 -13.04
N LEU A 108 15.81 -15.30 -13.89
CA LEU A 108 17.13 -14.82 -13.44
C LEU A 108 17.03 -13.47 -12.74
N TYR A 109 16.11 -12.60 -13.16
CA TYR A 109 15.86 -11.33 -12.49
C TYR A 109 15.28 -11.55 -11.09
N ALA A 110 14.25 -12.39 -10.95
CA ALA A 110 13.61 -12.69 -9.68
C ALA A 110 14.60 -13.31 -8.68
N ASP A 111 15.43 -14.27 -9.12
CA ASP A 111 16.44 -14.90 -8.27
C ASP A 111 17.50 -13.90 -7.78
N LYS A 112 17.99 -13.04 -8.68
CA LYS A 112 18.96 -12.01 -8.31
C LYS A 112 18.35 -10.94 -7.40
N LEU A 113 17.11 -10.55 -7.66
CA LEU A 113 16.35 -9.65 -6.80
C LEU A 113 16.18 -10.25 -5.40
N ALA A 114 15.79 -11.52 -5.31
CA ALA A 114 15.69 -12.25 -4.05
C ALA A 114 17.02 -12.30 -3.30
N GLY A 115 18.12 -12.56 -4.01
CA GLY A 115 19.47 -12.52 -3.44
C GLY A 115 19.81 -11.15 -2.84
N VAL A 116 19.53 -10.06 -3.57
CA VAL A 116 19.77 -8.70 -3.07
C VAL A 116 18.87 -8.36 -1.90
N LEU A 117 17.55 -8.57 -2.02
CA LEU A 117 16.61 -8.26 -0.94
C LEU A 117 16.90 -9.09 0.31
N GLY A 118 17.29 -10.37 0.17
CA GLY A 118 17.66 -11.24 1.29
C GLY A 118 18.91 -10.79 2.05
N VAL A 119 19.84 -10.11 1.38
CA VAL A 119 21.03 -9.52 2.01
C VAL A 119 20.74 -8.12 2.58
N CYS A 120 19.90 -7.32 1.91
CA CYS A 120 19.55 -5.96 2.35
C CYS A 120 18.57 -5.93 3.52
N ILE A 121 17.58 -6.81 3.53
CA ILE A 121 16.43 -6.71 4.41
C ILE A 121 16.63 -7.66 5.59
N THR A 122 17.45 -7.23 6.53
CA THR A 122 17.58 -7.90 7.83
C THR A 122 16.61 -7.28 8.85
N PRO A 123 16.23 -7.98 9.93
CA PRO A 123 15.39 -7.38 10.98
C PRO A 123 15.95 -6.05 11.51
N GLU A 124 17.26 -5.97 11.70
CA GLU A 124 17.98 -4.75 12.13
C GLU A 124 17.79 -3.57 11.14
N ILE A 125 17.78 -3.87 9.84
CA ILE A 125 17.63 -2.85 8.79
C ILE A 125 16.16 -2.46 8.64
N ILE A 126 15.22 -3.42 8.72
CA ILE A 126 13.77 -3.17 8.63
C ILE A 126 13.31 -2.19 9.71
N GLU A 127 13.71 -2.40 10.98
CA GLU A 127 13.34 -1.53 12.09
C GLU A 127 13.74 -0.06 11.87
N ARG A 128 14.78 0.15 11.04
CA ARG A 128 15.41 1.46 10.81
C ARG A 128 15.20 2.01 9.40
N PHE A 129 14.53 1.25 8.52
CA PHE A 129 14.18 1.64 7.15
C PHE A 129 13.19 2.82 6.98
N PRO A 130 12.34 3.20 7.95
CA PRO A 130 11.32 4.24 7.69
C PRO A 130 11.87 5.67 7.58
N PHE A 131 13.19 5.88 7.57
CA PHE A 131 13.83 7.21 7.58
C PHE A 131 14.49 7.60 6.25
N CYS A 132 14.11 6.97 5.14
CA CYS A 132 14.50 7.45 3.81
C CYS A 132 13.89 8.86 3.60
N ASN A 133 14.73 9.88 3.59
CA ASN A 133 14.43 11.31 3.76
C ASN A 133 13.52 11.96 2.68
N THR A 134 12.93 11.17 1.77
CA THR A 134 12.03 11.64 0.70
C THR A 134 10.54 11.48 0.99
N GLY A 135 10.16 10.92 2.15
CA GLY A 135 8.81 11.06 2.68
C GLY A 135 8.02 9.75 2.78
N ARG A 136 7.47 9.55 3.98
CA ARG A 136 6.24 8.80 4.35
C ARG A 136 6.00 7.38 3.81
N LEU A 137 6.88 6.80 3.00
CA LEU A 137 6.73 5.45 2.45
C LEU A 137 7.95 4.60 2.81
N ASP A 138 7.69 3.40 3.32
CA ASP A 138 8.70 2.35 3.43
C ASP A 138 8.87 1.61 2.10
N LEU A 139 9.69 0.55 2.11
CA LEU A 139 10.00 -0.23 0.91
C LEU A 139 8.75 -0.79 0.21
N LEU A 140 7.75 -1.22 0.99
CA LEU A 140 6.51 -1.77 0.47
C LEU A 140 5.67 -0.65 -0.17
N GLY A 141 5.61 0.52 0.48
CA GLY A 141 5.01 1.72 -0.09
C GLY A 141 5.66 2.16 -1.41
N TRP A 142 6.99 2.15 -1.50
CA TRP A 142 7.71 2.47 -2.73
C TRP A 142 7.45 1.45 -3.84
N ALA A 143 7.47 0.15 -3.52
CA ALA A 143 7.13 -0.89 -4.48
C ALA A 143 5.69 -0.72 -5.00
N CYS A 144 4.74 -0.30 -4.16
CA CYS A 144 3.39 0.02 -4.61
C CYS A 144 3.35 1.25 -5.52
N TYR A 145 3.99 2.35 -5.09
CA TYR A 145 4.04 3.61 -5.85
C TYR A 145 4.60 3.42 -7.27
N TYR A 146 5.71 2.69 -7.40
CA TYR A 146 6.35 2.41 -8.69
C TYR A 146 5.84 1.14 -9.37
N GLN A 147 4.79 0.54 -8.83
CA GLN A 147 4.14 -0.63 -9.41
C GLN A 147 5.07 -1.84 -9.54
N ASP A 148 6.03 -2.02 -8.65
CA ASP A 148 7.03 -3.09 -8.76
C ASP A 148 6.54 -4.40 -8.13
N TYR A 149 5.69 -5.12 -8.87
CA TYR A 149 5.10 -6.39 -8.44
C TYR A 149 6.16 -7.48 -8.15
N GLU A 150 7.30 -7.48 -8.85
CA GLU A 150 8.34 -8.47 -8.60
C GLU A 150 9.02 -8.23 -7.25
N VAL A 151 9.24 -6.97 -6.87
CA VAL A 151 9.68 -6.62 -5.52
C VAL A 151 8.66 -7.07 -4.48
N LEU A 152 7.37 -6.81 -4.69
CA LEU A 152 6.31 -7.25 -3.76
C LEU A 152 6.29 -8.76 -3.56
N ARG A 153 6.32 -9.53 -4.65
CA ARG A 153 6.35 -11.00 -4.60
C ARG A 153 7.59 -11.52 -3.89
N THR A 154 8.74 -10.91 -4.19
CA THR A 154 10.01 -11.31 -3.58
C THR A 154 10.01 -11.02 -2.08
N LEU A 155 9.48 -9.85 -1.68
CA LEU A 155 9.30 -9.51 -0.27
C LEU A 155 8.40 -10.52 0.44
N GLU A 156 7.28 -10.93 -0.15
CA GLU A 156 6.44 -11.97 0.45
C GLU A 156 7.16 -13.31 0.58
N SER A 157 7.91 -13.72 -0.45
CA SER A 157 8.67 -14.97 -0.40
C SER A 157 9.73 -14.95 0.71
N LEU A 158 10.33 -13.80 0.98
CA LEU A 158 11.33 -13.63 2.04
C LEU A 158 10.67 -13.44 3.41
N PHE A 159 9.49 -12.82 3.46
CA PHE A 159 8.77 -12.46 4.67
C PHE A 159 7.30 -12.90 4.56
N PRO A 160 6.99 -14.18 4.85
CA PRO A 160 5.64 -14.72 4.72
C PRO A 160 4.58 -13.97 5.55
N ASN A 161 5.01 -13.29 6.62
CA ASN A 161 4.17 -12.39 7.40
C ASN A 161 4.57 -10.92 7.15
N LEU A 162 4.24 -10.42 5.96
CA LEU A 162 4.54 -9.03 5.56
C LEU A 162 3.98 -8.01 6.54
N ALA A 163 2.77 -8.24 7.07
CA ALA A 163 2.13 -7.33 8.02
C ALA A 163 2.94 -7.16 9.31
N ALA A 164 3.43 -8.26 9.89
CA ALA A 164 4.29 -8.20 11.08
C ALA A 164 5.68 -7.63 10.76
N THR A 165 6.18 -7.82 9.54
CA THR A 165 7.50 -7.35 9.12
C THR A 165 7.51 -5.86 8.83
N PHE A 166 6.43 -5.34 8.23
CA PHE A 166 6.31 -3.94 7.82
C PHE A 166 5.12 -3.26 8.52
N PRO A 167 5.09 -3.24 9.87
CA PRO A 167 3.90 -2.82 10.60
C PRO A 167 3.48 -1.40 10.25
N LYS A 168 4.40 -0.50 9.89
CA LYS A 168 4.06 0.88 9.48
C LYS A 168 3.24 0.93 8.18
N THR A 169 3.59 0.13 7.17
CA THR A 169 2.80 0.03 5.94
C THR A 169 1.38 -0.44 6.23
N PHE A 170 1.24 -1.37 7.17
CA PHE A 170 -0.03 -2.02 7.50
C PHE A 170 -0.79 -1.33 8.65
N THR A 171 -0.28 -0.23 9.22
CA THR A 171 -0.94 0.52 10.30
C THR A 171 -1.06 2.00 9.95
N VAL A 172 0.01 2.78 10.17
CA VAL A 172 0.02 4.24 10.08
C VAL A 172 -0.18 4.74 8.65
N ASP A 173 0.34 4.02 7.67
CA ASP A 173 0.29 4.39 6.25
C ASP A 173 -0.57 3.45 5.40
N ALA A 174 -1.33 2.53 6.01
CA ALA A 174 -2.18 1.56 5.31
C ALA A 174 -3.08 2.24 4.27
N GLY A 175 -3.69 3.36 4.65
CA GLY A 175 -4.49 4.14 3.73
C GLY A 175 -3.71 4.71 2.56
N ARG A 176 -2.53 5.29 2.80
CA ARG A 176 -1.72 5.81 1.69
C ARG A 176 -1.28 4.72 0.75
N VAL A 177 -0.86 3.57 1.28
CA VAL A 177 -0.31 2.50 0.44
C VAL A 177 -1.43 1.85 -0.37
N SER A 178 -2.61 1.67 0.23
CA SER A 178 -3.85 1.34 -0.47
C SER A 178 -4.16 2.32 -1.60
N HIS A 179 -4.16 3.63 -1.30
CA HIS A 179 -4.45 4.68 -2.28
C HIS A 179 -3.39 4.67 -3.39
N LEU A 180 -2.12 4.47 -3.07
CA LEU A 180 -1.04 4.37 -4.07
C LEU A 180 -1.17 3.13 -4.95
N ALA A 181 -1.54 1.99 -4.37
CA ALA A 181 -1.78 0.76 -5.12
C ALA A 181 -2.92 0.94 -6.13
N VAL A 182 -4.00 1.63 -5.72
CA VAL A 182 -5.14 1.93 -6.58
C VAL A 182 -4.81 3.01 -7.62
N ASN A 183 -4.26 4.14 -7.19
CA ASN A 183 -3.99 5.31 -8.05
C ASN A 183 -2.91 5.03 -9.10
N SER A 184 -2.03 4.06 -8.85
CA SER A 184 -0.96 3.71 -9.79
C SER A 184 -1.43 2.83 -10.96
N ALA A 185 -2.71 2.45 -11.07
CA ALA A 185 -3.20 1.57 -12.17
C ALA A 185 -2.58 0.16 -12.19
N ALA A 186 -1.94 -0.26 -11.11
CA ALA A 186 -1.23 -1.52 -11.07
C ALA A 186 -2.14 -2.63 -10.53
N THR A 187 -2.97 -3.22 -11.40
CA THR A 187 -3.91 -4.30 -11.03
C THR A 187 -3.28 -5.38 -10.17
N LYS A 188 -2.11 -5.89 -10.60
CA LYS A 188 -1.38 -6.93 -9.86
C LYS A 188 -0.92 -6.50 -8.47
N VAL A 189 -0.60 -5.22 -8.29
CA VAL A 189 -0.18 -4.67 -7.00
C VAL A 189 -1.38 -4.53 -6.08
N ALA A 190 -2.50 -4.02 -6.58
CA ALA A 190 -3.75 -3.91 -5.81
C ALA A 190 -4.27 -5.30 -5.40
N GLU A 191 -4.36 -6.25 -6.33
CA GLU A 191 -4.77 -7.64 -6.06
C GLU A 191 -3.84 -8.35 -5.06
N PHE A 192 -2.56 -7.98 -5.06
CA PHE A 192 -1.61 -8.49 -4.08
C PHE A 192 -1.80 -7.82 -2.72
N LEU A 193 -1.82 -6.50 -2.65
CA LEU A 193 -1.74 -5.82 -1.37
C LEU A 193 -3.06 -5.80 -0.62
N LEU A 194 -4.18 -5.56 -1.31
CA LEU A 194 -5.48 -5.32 -0.68
C LEU A 194 -5.97 -6.48 0.18
N PRO A 195 -5.96 -7.75 -0.27
CA PRO A 195 -6.35 -8.86 0.59
C PRO A 195 -5.51 -8.92 1.88
N ARG A 196 -4.22 -8.59 1.80
CA ARG A 196 -3.31 -8.61 2.95
C ARG A 196 -3.60 -7.47 3.92
N LEU A 197 -3.88 -6.26 3.43
CA LEU A 197 -4.29 -5.13 4.26
C LEU A 197 -5.64 -5.37 4.94
N LEU A 198 -6.60 -5.96 4.22
CA LEU A 198 -7.92 -6.27 4.79
C LEU A 198 -7.86 -7.29 5.91
N LEU A 199 -6.93 -8.26 5.84
CA LEU A 199 -6.68 -9.22 6.92
C LEU A 199 -6.09 -8.59 8.18
N THR A 200 -5.49 -7.40 8.08
CA THR A 200 -4.93 -6.69 9.25
C THR A 200 -5.95 -5.84 9.99
N LEU A 201 -7.11 -5.57 9.38
CA LEU A 201 -8.18 -4.83 10.01
C LEU A 201 -8.92 -5.72 11.01
N SER A 202 -9.05 -5.26 12.26
CA SER A 202 -9.94 -5.95 13.21
C SER A 202 -11.40 -5.82 12.77
N GLU A 203 -12.27 -6.74 13.21
CA GLU A 203 -13.70 -6.72 12.84
C GLU A 203 -14.39 -5.41 13.26
N ASP A 204 -13.94 -4.82 14.36
CA ASP A 204 -14.50 -3.60 14.95
C ASP A 204 -13.83 -2.30 14.47
N GLU A 205 -12.72 -2.40 13.71
CA GLU A 205 -11.95 -1.25 13.27
C GLU A 205 -12.30 -0.88 11.83
N GLU A 206 -13.11 0.17 11.70
CA GLU A 206 -13.26 0.91 10.46
C GLU A 206 -12.02 1.77 10.26
N ALA A 207 -11.02 1.27 9.53
CA ALA A 207 -9.91 2.10 9.14
C ALA A 207 -10.41 3.16 8.13
N PRO A 208 -10.19 4.48 8.36
CA PRO A 208 -10.76 5.53 7.51
C PRO A 208 -10.52 5.34 6.00
N TRP A 209 -9.37 4.76 5.64
CA TRP A 209 -9.01 4.51 4.26
C TRP A 209 -9.87 3.48 3.53
N THR A 210 -10.52 2.55 4.25
CA THR A 210 -11.41 1.61 3.59
C THR A 210 -12.61 2.32 2.98
N LYS A 211 -13.03 3.44 3.56
CA LYS A 211 -14.21 4.18 3.07
C LYS A 211 -13.98 4.81 1.69
N GLU A 212 -12.75 5.24 1.45
CA GLU A 212 -12.38 6.01 0.25
C GLU A 212 -11.91 5.11 -0.89
N ILE A 213 -11.30 3.96 -0.60
CA ILE A 213 -10.53 3.22 -1.60
C ILE A 213 -11.34 2.72 -2.80
N LEU A 214 -12.61 2.33 -2.61
CA LEU A 214 -13.46 1.89 -3.72
C LEU A 214 -13.89 3.07 -4.58
N ALA A 215 -14.24 4.21 -3.98
CA ALA A 215 -14.55 5.45 -4.68
C ALA A 215 -13.31 5.96 -5.45
N GLU A 216 -12.12 5.94 -4.83
CA GLU A 216 -10.86 6.28 -5.50
C GLU A 216 -10.56 5.36 -6.68
N ALA A 217 -10.81 4.05 -6.53
CA ALA A 217 -10.65 3.10 -7.63
C ALA A 217 -11.55 3.45 -8.79
N VAL A 218 -12.81 3.82 -8.54
CA VAL A 218 -13.73 4.26 -9.60
C VAL A 218 -13.27 5.56 -10.24
N HIS A 219 -12.82 6.53 -9.45
CA HIS A 219 -12.39 7.84 -9.93
C HIS A 219 -11.11 7.77 -10.78
N HIS A 220 -10.07 7.11 -10.24
CA HIS A 220 -8.73 7.13 -10.83
C HIS A 220 -8.50 5.97 -11.79
N GLN A 221 -9.04 4.78 -11.50
CA GLN A 221 -8.75 3.56 -12.23
C GLN A 221 -9.98 2.64 -12.35
N PRO A 222 -11.02 3.04 -13.11
CA PRO A 222 -12.30 2.32 -13.14
C PRO A 222 -12.19 0.81 -13.44
N SER A 223 -11.19 0.40 -14.22
CA SER A 223 -10.92 -1.01 -14.52
C SER A 223 -10.54 -1.86 -13.29
N LEU A 224 -10.08 -1.24 -12.20
CA LEU A 224 -9.73 -1.90 -10.95
C LEU A 224 -10.92 -2.05 -9.99
N ALA A 225 -12.00 -1.30 -10.17
CA ALA A 225 -13.09 -1.21 -9.21
C ALA A 225 -13.68 -2.59 -8.86
N ALA A 226 -13.90 -3.46 -9.86
CA ALA A 226 -14.40 -4.81 -9.64
C ALA A 226 -13.39 -5.70 -8.87
N ALA A 227 -12.09 -5.58 -9.16
CA ALA A 227 -11.05 -6.35 -8.45
C ALA A 227 -10.91 -5.89 -7.00
N VAL A 228 -10.94 -4.57 -6.76
CA VAL A 228 -10.96 -3.97 -5.42
C VAL A 228 -12.20 -4.48 -4.66
N TYR A 229 -13.39 -4.39 -5.26
CA TYR A 229 -14.63 -4.92 -4.69
C TYR A 229 -14.50 -6.40 -4.32
N GLY A 230 -14.01 -7.25 -5.23
CA GLY A 230 -13.80 -8.67 -4.98
C GLY A 230 -12.85 -8.97 -3.81
N CYS A 231 -11.85 -8.11 -3.56
CA CYS A 231 -10.99 -8.22 -2.37
C CYS A 231 -11.80 -8.00 -1.07
N PHE A 232 -12.69 -7.01 -1.06
CA PHE A 232 -13.59 -6.76 0.08
C PHE A 232 -14.66 -7.85 0.23
N GLU A 233 -15.17 -8.39 -0.87
CA GLU A 233 -16.09 -9.52 -0.86
C GLU A 233 -15.45 -10.76 -0.23
N GLY A 234 -14.23 -11.11 -0.65
CA GLY A 234 -13.46 -12.21 -0.08
C GLY A 234 -13.16 -12.01 1.42
N ALA A 235 -13.09 -10.77 1.89
CA ALA A 235 -12.94 -10.42 3.29
C ALA A 235 -14.28 -10.31 4.07
N GLY A 236 -15.42 -10.58 3.43
CA GLY A 236 -16.75 -10.46 4.04
C GLY A 236 -17.20 -9.02 4.32
N ARG A 237 -16.60 -8.02 3.65
CA ARG A 237 -16.80 -6.58 3.88
C ARG A 237 -17.41 -5.84 2.68
N ALA A 238 -17.76 -6.54 1.60
CA ALA A 238 -18.26 -5.93 0.36
C ALA A 238 -19.51 -5.05 0.56
N GLN A 239 -20.51 -5.52 1.32
CA GLN A 239 -21.78 -4.80 1.48
C GLN A 239 -21.64 -3.48 2.24
N PHE A 240 -20.74 -3.44 3.22
CA PHE A 240 -20.36 -2.20 3.91
C PHE A 240 -19.78 -1.19 2.90
N MET A 241 -18.81 -1.64 2.10
CA MET A 241 -18.06 -0.80 1.16
C MET A 241 -18.89 -0.15 0.06
N LEU A 242 -19.95 -0.81 -0.43
CA LEU A 242 -20.78 -0.26 -1.51
C LEU A 242 -21.45 1.06 -1.16
N ASN A 243 -21.69 1.27 0.14
CA ASN A 243 -22.44 2.41 0.66
C ASN A 243 -21.59 3.33 1.54
N GLU A 244 -20.31 3.00 1.74
CA GLU A 244 -19.38 3.94 2.37
C GLU A 244 -19.16 5.13 1.45
N SER A 245 -19.07 6.29 2.08
CA SER A 245 -18.82 7.55 1.41
C SER A 245 -17.39 8.01 1.63
N ASP A 246 -16.81 8.66 0.62
CA ASP A 246 -15.54 9.36 0.75
C ASP A 246 -15.67 10.62 1.63
N GLN A 247 -14.59 11.41 1.72
CA GLN A 247 -14.57 12.64 2.53
C GLN A 247 -15.55 13.71 2.04
N ASP A 248 -15.94 13.66 0.77
CA ASP A 248 -16.93 14.56 0.18
C ASP A 248 -18.35 14.02 0.36
N GLY A 249 -18.50 12.80 0.87
CA GLY A 249 -19.77 12.12 1.09
C GLY A 249 -20.18 11.22 -0.08
N ALA A 250 -19.37 11.09 -1.14
CA ALA A 250 -19.74 10.36 -2.35
C ALA A 250 -19.45 8.86 -2.21
N THR A 251 -20.41 8.02 -2.59
CA THR A 251 -20.20 6.57 -2.67
C THR A 251 -19.51 6.17 -3.98
N ALA A 252 -19.03 4.92 -4.07
CA ALA A 252 -18.47 4.39 -5.31
C ALA A 252 -19.46 4.44 -6.50
N LEU A 253 -20.76 4.23 -6.22
CA LEU A 253 -21.83 4.39 -7.22
C LEU A 253 -21.97 5.84 -7.67
N ASP A 254 -21.91 6.80 -6.74
CA ASP A 254 -22.00 8.23 -7.06
C ASP A 254 -20.85 8.67 -7.97
N VAL A 255 -19.62 8.25 -7.66
CA VAL A 255 -18.44 8.53 -8.50
C VAL A 255 -18.59 7.87 -9.88
N ALA A 256 -19.11 6.64 -9.97
CA ALA A 256 -19.34 5.98 -11.26
C ALA A 256 -20.32 6.78 -12.13
N LEU A 257 -21.41 7.28 -11.54
CA LEU A 257 -22.41 8.08 -12.21
C LEU A 257 -21.89 9.48 -12.61
N GLU A 258 -21.11 10.14 -11.74
CA GLU A 258 -20.48 11.42 -12.05
C GLU A 258 -19.59 11.33 -13.30
N HIS A 259 -18.86 10.22 -13.43
CA HIS A 259 -17.98 9.97 -14.57
C HIS A 259 -18.70 9.37 -15.78
N GLY A 260 -20.01 9.09 -15.68
CA GLY A 260 -20.82 8.45 -16.73
C GLY A 260 -20.40 7.02 -17.04
N ASN A 261 -19.80 6.33 -16.08
CA ASN A 261 -19.42 4.93 -16.21
C ASN A 261 -20.62 4.02 -15.86
N LEU A 262 -21.58 3.95 -16.78
CA LEU A 262 -22.83 3.20 -16.57
C LEU A 262 -22.60 1.70 -16.40
N THR A 263 -21.51 1.15 -16.95
CA THR A 263 -21.14 -0.26 -16.73
C THR A 263 -20.78 -0.51 -15.27
N LEU A 264 -19.96 0.34 -14.65
CA LEU A 264 -19.68 0.22 -13.22
C LEU A 264 -20.89 0.55 -12.34
N ALA A 265 -21.71 1.53 -12.73
CA ALA A 265 -22.92 1.83 -11.99
C ALA A 265 -23.88 0.63 -11.94
N ASN A 266 -24.13 -0.01 -13.09
CA ASN A 266 -24.89 -1.25 -13.17
C ASN A 266 -24.28 -2.38 -12.32
N PHE A 267 -22.95 -2.53 -12.38
CA PHE A 267 -22.25 -3.48 -11.54
C PHE A 267 -22.53 -3.23 -10.05
N PHE A 268 -22.31 -2.01 -9.54
CA PHE A 268 -22.54 -1.71 -8.13
C PHE A 268 -24.01 -1.89 -7.71
N ILE A 269 -24.98 -1.50 -8.55
CA ILE A 269 -26.41 -1.73 -8.28
C ILE A 269 -26.72 -3.23 -8.21
N ALA A 270 -26.18 -4.03 -9.13
CA ALA A 270 -26.35 -5.48 -9.12
C ALA A 270 -25.75 -6.13 -7.86
N GLU A 271 -24.65 -5.57 -7.34
CA GLU A 271 -24.02 -5.99 -6.08
C GLU A 271 -24.73 -5.47 -4.82
N GLY A 272 -25.80 -4.66 -4.97
CA GLY A 272 -26.64 -4.19 -3.86
C GLY A 272 -26.30 -2.79 -3.34
N ALA A 273 -25.58 -1.97 -4.11
CA ALA A 273 -25.36 -0.57 -3.75
C ALA A 273 -26.70 0.16 -3.65
N THR A 274 -26.87 0.87 -2.53
CA THR A 274 -28.03 1.72 -2.33
C THR A 274 -27.91 2.96 -3.19
N TYR A 275 -29.04 3.36 -3.78
CA TYR A 275 -29.13 4.57 -4.58
C TYR A 275 -30.24 5.45 -3.99
N GLY A 276 -30.05 6.77 -4.02
CA GLY A 276 -30.96 7.72 -3.36
C GLY A 276 -30.58 8.10 -1.93
N VAL A 277 -29.44 7.61 -1.42
CA VAL A 277 -28.79 8.16 -0.22
C VAL A 277 -28.39 9.61 -0.51
N LYS A 278 -28.53 10.49 0.49
CA LYS A 278 -28.39 11.95 0.41
C LYS A 278 -27.15 12.41 -0.40
N TRP A 279 -27.29 12.56 -1.72
CA TRP A 279 -26.42 13.42 -2.53
C TRP A 279 -27.24 14.42 -3.31
N LEU A 280 -27.32 15.59 -2.66
CA LEU A 280 -27.42 16.94 -3.16
C LEU A 280 -27.05 17.77 -1.92
N ASN A 281 -25.78 17.76 -1.49
CA ASN A 281 -25.33 18.90 -0.69
C ASN A 281 -24.96 19.99 -1.70
N PRO A 282 -25.87 20.93 -2.01
CA PRO A 282 -25.60 22.00 -2.98
C PRO A 282 -24.40 22.86 -2.60
N ASP A 283 -23.99 22.80 -1.33
CA ASP A 283 -23.04 23.72 -0.71
C ASP A 283 -21.58 23.22 -0.72
N PHE A 284 -21.29 22.03 -1.28
CA PHE A 284 -19.92 21.50 -1.29
C PHE A 284 -18.96 22.14 -2.30
N ARG A 285 -19.19 23.41 -2.65
CA ARG A 285 -18.21 24.31 -3.26
C ARG A 285 -18.49 25.76 -2.86
N SER A 286 -17.68 26.29 -1.93
CA SER A 286 -17.57 27.71 -1.60
C SER A 286 -16.99 28.58 -2.73
N ASP A 287 -16.62 27.97 -3.87
CA ASP A 287 -16.07 28.63 -5.06
C ASP A 287 -17.04 28.71 -6.26
N GLY A 288 -18.28 28.23 -6.13
CA GLY A 288 -19.35 28.51 -7.09
C GLY A 288 -19.24 27.84 -8.46
N LEU A 289 -18.41 26.80 -8.63
CA LEU A 289 -18.40 25.99 -9.85
C LEU A 289 -19.22 24.69 -9.70
N CYS A 290 -20.47 24.77 -10.16
CA CYS A 290 -21.36 23.69 -10.62
C CYS A 290 -21.65 22.52 -9.66
N SER A 291 -22.91 22.44 -9.23
CA SER A 291 -23.51 21.24 -8.65
C SER A 291 -23.33 20.04 -9.59
N THR A 292 -23.17 18.84 -9.04
CA THR A 292 -23.11 17.57 -9.79
C THR A 292 -24.36 17.36 -10.65
N LEU A 293 -25.49 17.98 -10.29
CA LEU A 293 -26.68 18.05 -11.14
C LEU A 293 -26.39 18.77 -12.47
N ALA A 294 -25.60 19.85 -12.48
CA ALA A 294 -25.19 20.53 -13.72
C ALA A 294 -24.24 19.66 -14.58
N LYS A 295 -23.41 18.80 -13.96
CA LYS A 295 -22.61 17.79 -14.68
C LYS A 295 -23.47 16.66 -15.24
N VAL A 296 -24.49 16.19 -14.52
CA VAL A 296 -25.48 15.19 -14.98
C VAL A 296 -26.43 15.78 -16.03
N ILE A 297 -26.77 17.06 -15.96
CA ILE A 297 -27.53 17.77 -17.01
C ILE A 297 -26.75 17.78 -18.34
N GLY A 298 -25.41 17.71 -18.30
CA GLY A 298 -24.57 17.47 -19.49
C GLY A 298 -24.47 16.01 -19.94
N ARG A 299 -25.11 15.06 -19.24
CA ARG A 299 -25.04 13.61 -19.46
C ARG A 299 -26.46 13.00 -19.44
N PRO A 300 -27.24 13.17 -20.52
CA PRO A 300 -28.62 12.72 -20.59
C PRO A 300 -28.78 11.21 -20.39
N ASP A 301 -27.76 10.43 -20.75
CA ASP A 301 -27.64 8.99 -20.53
C ASP A 301 -27.64 8.62 -19.03
N VAL A 302 -26.92 9.38 -18.19
CA VAL A 302 -26.93 9.19 -16.73
C VAL A 302 -28.29 9.56 -16.14
N ALA A 303 -28.93 10.61 -16.66
CA ALA A 303 -30.27 11.00 -16.23
C ALA A 303 -31.32 9.94 -16.60
N GLU A 304 -31.28 9.44 -17.84
CA GLU A 304 -32.13 8.35 -18.32
C GLU A 304 -31.90 7.08 -17.50
N PHE A 305 -30.65 6.68 -17.30
CA PHE A 305 -30.27 5.55 -16.46
C PHE A 305 -30.90 5.62 -15.06
N ARG A 306 -30.90 6.81 -14.43
CA ARG A 306 -31.50 6.98 -13.09
C ARG A 306 -33.03 6.91 -13.10
N LEU A 307 -33.68 7.33 -14.19
CA LEU A 307 -35.13 7.23 -14.35
C LEU A 307 -35.57 5.78 -14.59
N GLU A 308 -34.68 4.93 -15.08
CA GLU A 308 -34.92 3.49 -15.29
C GLU A 308 -34.73 2.64 -14.01
N LEU A 309 -34.18 3.19 -12.93
CA LEU A 309 -34.02 2.47 -11.66
C LEU A 309 -35.39 2.16 -11.02
N ASP A 310 -35.51 0.97 -10.42
CA ASP A 310 -36.73 0.50 -9.73
C ASP A 310 -36.41 0.08 -8.27
N PRO A 311 -36.91 0.82 -7.25
CA PRO A 311 -37.78 1.99 -7.37
C PRO A 311 -37.05 3.22 -7.92
N PRO A 312 -37.76 4.17 -8.57
CA PRO A 312 -37.13 5.43 -8.96
C PRO A 312 -36.60 6.16 -7.71
N PRO A 313 -35.47 6.88 -7.83
CA PRO A 313 -34.88 7.57 -6.69
C PRO A 313 -35.90 8.54 -6.08
N GLN A 314 -36.10 8.46 -4.77
CA GLN A 314 -37.04 9.32 -4.08
C GLN A 314 -36.60 10.78 -4.23
N SER A 315 -37.45 11.62 -4.82
CA SER A 315 -37.22 13.06 -4.84
C SER A 315 -37.34 13.57 -3.41
N ASN A 316 -36.22 13.74 -2.72
CA ASN A 316 -36.26 14.41 -1.42
C ASN A 316 -36.75 15.84 -1.65
N SER A 317 -38.01 16.11 -1.30
CA SER A 317 -38.69 17.41 -1.46
C SER A 317 -38.17 18.50 -0.53
N PHE A 318 -36.91 18.43 -0.09
CA PHE A 318 -36.32 19.28 0.95
C PHE A 318 -35.85 20.65 0.44
N TYR A 319 -35.94 20.93 -0.85
CA TYR A 319 -35.88 22.31 -1.35
C TYR A 319 -37.22 23.02 -1.18
N ASN A 320 -37.65 23.22 0.08
CA ASN A 320 -38.55 24.32 0.38
C ASN A 320 -37.70 25.59 0.31
N GLY A 321 -37.85 26.39 -0.74
CA GLY A 321 -37.14 27.66 -0.97
C GLY A 321 -37.42 28.78 0.06
N ASN A 322 -37.72 28.42 1.31
CA ASN A 322 -38.03 29.34 2.40
C ASN A 322 -36.96 29.39 3.51
N ASP A 323 -35.93 28.55 3.48
CA ASP A 323 -34.78 28.70 4.36
C ASP A 323 -33.88 29.84 3.85
N ARG A 324 -34.28 31.06 4.24
CA ARG A 324 -33.47 32.27 4.06
C ARG A 324 -32.12 32.07 4.74
N LEU A 325 -31.06 32.06 3.93
CA LEU A 325 -29.68 32.21 4.38
C LEU A 325 -29.59 33.34 5.43
N PRO A 326 -28.89 33.17 6.55
CA PRO A 326 -28.62 34.26 7.46
C PRO A 326 -27.75 35.28 6.72
N HIS A 327 -28.33 36.45 6.44
CA HIS A 327 -27.58 37.60 5.96
C HIS A 327 -26.46 37.91 6.97
N ASN A 328 -25.21 37.72 6.56
CA ASN A 328 -24.04 38.23 7.24
C ASN A 328 -24.03 39.76 7.10
N GLY A 329 -24.74 40.44 8.01
CA GLY A 329 -24.64 41.88 8.21
C GLY A 329 -23.44 42.20 9.09
N GLN A 330 -22.39 42.73 8.48
CA GLN A 330 -21.37 43.51 9.19
C GLN A 330 -22.00 44.79 9.75
N SER A 331 -21.99 44.97 11.07
CA SER A 331 -21.90 46.29 11.70
C SER A 331 -21.46 46.21 13.17
N GLY A 332 -20.30 46.78 13.47
CA GLY A 332 -19.97 47.62 14.63
C GLY A 332 -20.44 47.27 16.06
N SER A 333 -19.47 46.88 16.88
CA SER A 333 -19.04 47.55 18.15
C SER A 333 -20.04 47.96 19.26
N CYS A 334 -19.73 47.48 20.48
CA CYS A 334 -19.77 48.12 21.82
C CYS A 334 -20.68 47.48 22.91
N HIS A 335 -19.99 46.92 23.92
CA HIS A 335 -20.26 46.95 25.38
C HIS A 335 -21.52 46.31 26.02
N GLY A 336 -21.24 45.32 26.90
CA GLY A 336 -21.76 45.32 28.28
C GLY A 336 -22.90 44.34 28.64
N PRO A 337 -23.04 43.91 29.92
CA PRO A 337 -23.13 42.48 30.23
C PRO A 337 -24.36 42.03 31.07
N LYS A 338 -24.46 40.70 31.24
CA LYS A 338 -25.17 39.90 32.26
C LYS A 338 -26.60 39.42 31.95
N GLY A 339 -26.77 38.10 32.07
CA GLY A 339 -28.07 37.44 32.17
C GLY A 339 -27.98 35.93 32.02
N CYS A 340 -27.63 35.22 33.11
CA CYS A 340 -27.69 33.77 33.17
C CYS A 340 -29.14 33.29 33.27
N HIS A 341 -29.58 32.45 32.33
CA HIS A 341 -30.73 31.56 32.51
C HIS A 341 -30.35 30.13 32.10
N PRO A 342 -30.70 29.10 32.87
CA PRO A 342 -30.44 27.72 32.49
C PRO A 342 -31.48 27.25 31.45
N PRO A 343 -31.13 26.32 30.55
CA PRO A 343 -32.07 25.79 29.58
C PRO A 343 -33.05 24.80 30.23
N ARG A 344 -34.32 24.90 29.79
CA ARG A 344 -35.38 23.93 30.09
C ARG A 344 -35.04 22.57 29.49
N HIS A 345 -35.16 21.51 30.30
CA HIS A 345 -35.12 20.13 29.85
C HIS A 345 -36.25 19.85 28.84
N LEU A 346 -35.87 19.51 27.61
CA LEU A 346 -36.74 18.87 26.63
C LEU A 346 -36.83 17.38 26.97
N GLN A 347 -38.03 16.92 27.30
CA GLN A 347 -38.34 15.49 27.42
C GLN A 347 -38.44 14.88 26.02
N ILE A 348 -37.61 13.88 25.76
CA ILE A 348 -37.68 13.03 24.56
C ILE A 348 -38.75 11.96 24.81
N PRO A 349 -39.76 11.78 23.94
CA PRO A 349 -40.69 10.66 24.04
C PRO A 349 -39.98 9.38 23.62
N THR A 350 -39.94 8.38 24.51
CA THR A 350 -39.49 7.03 24.19
C THR A 350 -40.64 6.25 23.55
N HIS A 351 -40.58 6.05 22.23
CA HIS A 351 -41.37 5.00 21.58
C HIS A 351 -40.57 3.69 21.55
N PRO A 352 -41.19 2.53 21.82
CA PRO A 352 -40.52 1.24 21.76
C PRO A 352 -40.23 0.86 20.30
N LEU A 353 -39.02 0.37 20.05
CA LEU A 353 -38.60 -0.21 18.78
C LEU A 353 -39.42 -1.46 18.46
N PRO A 354 -39.82 -1.69 17.18
CA PRO A 354 -40.48 -2.92 16.78
C PRO A 354 -39.50 -4.10 16.79
N HIS A 355 -40.01 -5.27 17.18
CA HIS A 355 -39.26 -6.53 17.22
C HIS A 355 -38.71 -6.92 15.83
N PRO A 356 -37.52 -7.53 15.76
CA PRO A 356 -36.99 -8.06 14.51
C PRO A 356 -37.80 -9.27 14.02
N PRO A 357 -37.97 -9.45 12.70
CA PRO A 357 -38.61 -10.63 12.15
C PRO A 357 -37.76 -11.90 12.37
N PRO A 358 -38.39 -13.09 12.39
CA PRO A 358 -37.70 -14.35 12.64
C PRO A 358 -36.74 -14.70 11.50
N ALA A 359 -35.55 -15.19 11.87
CA ALA A 359 -34.51 -15.61 10.95
C ALA A 359 -34.99 -16.76 10.05
N LEU A 360 -34.80 -16.60 8.73
CA LEU A 360 -34.94 -17.66 7.75
C LEU A 360 -33.74 -18.60 7.82
N ASN A 361 -34.00 -19.91 7.91
CA ASN A 361 -32.98 -20.94 7.94
C ASN A 361 -32.11 -20.92 6.67
N PRO A 362 -30.77 -21.08 6.78
CA PRO A 362 -29.91 -21.19 5.62
C PRO A 362 -30.09 -22.54 4.91
N PRO A 363 -29.89 -22.60 3.59
CA PRO A 363 -30.04 -23.83 2.83
C PRO A 363 -28.91 -24.83 3.12
N LEU A 364 -29.31 -26.10 3.30
CA LEU A 364 -28.43 -27.27 3.43
C LEU A 364 -27.40 -27.34 2.29
N ARG A 365 -26.13 -27.14 2.61
CA ARG A 365 -25.00 -27.39 1.70
C ARG A 365 -24.76 -28.90 1.54
N ARG A 366 -24.67 -29.32 0.28
CA ARG A 366 -24.40 -30.68 -0.19
C ARG A 366 -22.98 -31.15 0.16
N SER A 367 -22.92 -32.37 0.71
CA SER A 367 -21.95 -33.46 0.53
C SER A 367 -20.44 -33.14 0.38
N GLN A 368 -19.68 -33.60 1.38
CA GLN A 368 -18.22 -33.80 1.36
C GLN A 368 -17.78 -34.80 0.29
N PRO A 369 -16.58 -34.66 -0.31
CA PRO A 369 -15.87 -35.77 -0.92
C PRO A 369 -14.86 -36.42 0.06
N LEU A 370 -14.57 -37.68 -0.25
CA LEU A 370 -13.90 -38.68 0.54
C LEU A 370 -12.48 -38.34 1.01
N ASN A 371 -12.19 -38.81 2.23
CA ASN A 371 -10.86 -39.13 2.75
C ASN A 371 -10.01 -39.88 1.72
N THR A 372 -8.84 -39.34 1.39
CA THR A 372 -7.74 -40.11 0.84
C THR A 372 -6.56 -40.08 1.81
N SER A 373 -6.01 -41.27 1.99
CA SER A 373 -4.97 -41.71 2.90
C SER A 373 -3.66 -40.94 2.80
N THR A 374 -3.08 -40.63 3.96
CA THR A 374 -1.68 -40.24 4.14
C THR A 374 -0.72 -41.40 3.85
N PRO A 375 0.39 -41.18 3.12
CA PRO A 375 1.51 -42.09 3.13
C PRO A 375 2.60 -41.65 4.11
N ASN A 376 3.20 -42.66 4.73
CA ASN A 376 4.20 -42.65 5.78
C ASN A 376 5.43 -41.76 5.53
N SER A 377 5.84 -41.04 6.56
CA SER A 377 7.15 -40.37 6.66
C SER A 377 8.28 -41.39 6.80
N PRO A 378 9.39 -41.31 6.04
CA PRO A 378 10.58 -42.11 6.30
C PRO A 378 11.38 -41.52 7.47
N THR A 379 11.79 -42.41 8.36
CA THR A 379 12.63 -42.19 9.53
C THR A 379 14.05 -41.79 9.09
N LEU A 380 14.55 -40.65 9.57
CA LEU A 380 15.95 -40.22 9.40
C LEU A 380 16.85 -40.98 10.39
N PRO A 381 18.03 -41.48 9.98
CA PRO A 381 18.99 -42.07 10.89
C PRO A 381 19.85 -40.99 11.57
N HIS A 382 20.07 -41.16 12.87
CA HIS A 382 21.05 -40.43 13.67
C HIS A 382 22.47 -40.54 13.08
N PRO A 383 23.26 -39.45 13.06
CA PRO A 383 24.70 -39.56 12.94
C PRO A 383 25.34 -39.49 14.34
N ASN A 384 25.87 -40.62 14.79
CA ASN A 384 26.83 -40.71 15.88
C ASN A 384 28.19 -41.01 15.25
N ARG A 385 29.12 -40.03 15.24
CA ARG A 385 30.57 -40.30 15.28
C ARG A 385 31.37 -39.03 15.51
N ALA A 386 32.00 -38.99 16.67
CA ALA A 386 33.09 -38.10 17.04
C ALA A 386 34.35 -38.39 16.19
N ILE A 387 35.07 -37.34 15.82
CA ILE A 387 36.48 -37.38 15.36
C ILE A 387 37.20 -36.17 16.01
N PRO A 388 38.47 -36.32 16.48
CA PRO A 388 39.03 -35.50 17.53
C PRO A 388 39.74 -34.23 17.05
N ALA A 389 39.98 -33.36 18.02
CA ALA A 389 40.76 -32.13 17.94
C ALA A 389 42.15 -32.32 17.33
N LEU A 390 42.53 -31.44 16.40
CA LEU A 390 43.90 -31.20 15.99
C LEU A 390 44.32 -29.80 16.42
N GLN A 391 45.30 -29.79 17.32
CA GLN A 391 46.04 -28.61 17.76
C GLN A 391 46.93 -28.06 16.65
N GLY A 392 46.94 -26.73 16.53
CA GLY A 392 48.16 -25.92 16.40
C GLY A 392 48.98 -26.02 15.11
N ARG A 393 49.10 -24.89 14.40
CA ARG A 393 50.40 -24.25 14.16
C ARG A 393 50.20 -22.79 13.76
N ARG A 394 50.86 -21.91 14.52
CA ARG A 394 51.15 -20.54 14.14
C ARG A 394 52.16 -20.56 13.01
N TYR A 395 51.94 -19.73 12.00
CA TYR A 395 52.97 -18.94 11.34
C TYR A 395 52.42 -17.53 11.13
#